data_AF-A0A9E6AFP0-F1
#
_entry.id   AF-A0A9E6AFP0-F1
#
_cell.length_a   1.000
_cell.length_b   1.000
_cell.length_c   1.000
_cell.angle_alpha   90.00
_cell.angle_beta   90.00
_cell.angle_gamma   90.00
#
_symmetry.space_group_name_H-M   'P 1'
#
loop_
_entity.id
_entity.type
_entity.pdbx_description
1 polymer ?
#
loop_
_entity_poly.entity_id
_entity_poly.type
_entity_poly.pdbx_seq_one_letter_code
_entity_poly.pdbx_strand_id
1 'polypeptide(L)' 'MDDLKRALRLALYGATFLLVGCATVRPEDRAILADPVMQYHLDARAHAALDHVHENREGSFGGGSVKGGGCGCN' A
#
# COMPACT_ATOMS: atom_id res chain seq x y z
N MET A 1 -30.39 13.60 31.76
CA MET A 1 -29.39 12.61 32.24
C MET A 1 -29.36 11.36 31.36
N ASP A 2 -30.50 10.91 30.82
CA ASP A 2 -30.56 9.68 30.03
C ASP A 2 -30.04 9.84 28.59
N ASP A 3 -30.13 11.03 28.00
CA ASP A 3 -29.55 11.32 26.68
C ASP A 3 -28.02 11.30 26.70
N LEU A 4 -27.41 11.78 27.80
CA LEU A 4 -25.96 11.71 28.01
C LEU A 4 -25.50 10.24 28.14
N LYS A 5 -26.27 9.40 28.83
CA LYS A 5 -25.99 7.96 28.93
C LYS A 5 -26.17 7.24 27.59
N ARG A 6 -27.15 7.65 26.78
CA ARG A 6 -27.35 7.12 25.42
C ARG A 6 -26.20 7.50 24.49
N ALA A 7 -25.79 8.76 24.50
CA ALA A 7 -24.63 9.23 23.72
C ALA A 7 -23.34 8.50 24.12
N LEU A 8 -23.11 8.31 25.42
CA LEU A 8 -21.95 7.56 25.92
C LEU A 8 -21.96 6.09 25.47
N ARG A 9 -23.12 5.43 25.47
CA ARG A 9 -23.26 4.05 24.97
C ARG A 9 -22.97 3.97 23.47
N LEU A 10 -23.49 4.90 22.68
CA LEU A 10 -23.24 4.94 21.23
C LEU A 10 -21.76 5.19 20.93
N ALA A 11 -21.11 6.10 21.67
CA ALA A 11 -19.68 6.35 21.55
C ALA A 11 -18.84 5.11 21.91
N LEU A 12 -19.23 4.38 22.97
CA LEU A 12 -18.57 3.15 23.38
C LEU A 12 -18.71 2.06 22.30
N TYR A 13 -19.91 1.86 21.75
CA TYR A 13 -20.11 0.91 20.64
C TYR A 13 -19.30 1.32 19.40
N GLY A 14 -19.29 2.61 19.03
CA GLY A 14 -18.47 3.11 17.92
C GLY A 14 -16.98 2.87 18.12
N ALA A 15 -16.46 3.10 19.34
CA ALA A 15 -15.06 2.88 19.68
C ALA A 15 -14.64 1.42 19.53
N THR A 16 -15.50 0.46 19.86
CA THR A 16 -15.18 -0.98 19.71
C THR A 16 -15.04 -1.41 18.25
N PHE A 17 -15.79 -0.82 17.31
CA PHE A 17 -15.68 -1.14 15.88
C PHE A 17 -14.34 -0.73 15.27
N LEU A 18 -13.72 0.34 15.76
CA LEU A 18 -12.41 0.82 15.28
C LEU A 18 -11.26 -0.15 15.57
N LEU A 19 -11.44 -1.08 16.52
CA LEU A 19 -10.41 -2.04 16.92
C LEU A 19 -10.45 -3.36 16.13
N VAL A 20 -11.51 -3.63 15.35
CA VAL A 20 -11.75 -4.95 14.71
C VAL A 20 -11.02 -5.10 13.35
N GLY A 21 -10.42 -4.04 12.81
CA GLY A 21 -9.81 -4.07 11.47
C GLY A 21 -8.35 -4.51 11.39
N CYS A 22 -7.64 -4.63 12.51
CA CYS A 22 -6.20 -4.90 12.50
C CYS A 22 -5.91 -6.35 12.91
N ALA A 23 -5.79 -7.25 11.91
CA ALA A 23 -5.40 -8.64 12.13
C ALA A 23 -3.90 -8.82 11.83
N THR A 24 -3.14 -9.33 12.80
CA THR A 24 -1.75 -9.71 12.61
C THR A 24 -1.68 -11.10 11.96
N VAL A 25 -1.29 -11.13 10.68
CA VAL A 25 -1.18 -12.38 9.90
C VAL A 25 0.27 -12.87 9.93
N ARG A 26 0.45 -14.18 10.16
CA ARG A 26 1.77 -14.83 10.16
C ARG A 26 2.38 -14.75 8.75
N PRO A 27 3.72 -14.58 8.61
CA PRO A 27 4.35 -14.38 7.30
C PRO A 27 3.98 -15.44 6.26
N GLU A 28 3.88 -16.70 6.65
CA GLU A 28 3.53 -17.83 5.77
C GLU A 28 2.09 -17.76 5.24
N ASP A 29 1.14 -17.25 6.03
CA ASP A 29 -0.27 -17.17 5.65
C ASP A 29 -0.49 -16.08 4.59
N ARG A 30 0.40 -15.09 4.53
CA ARG A 30 0.34 -14.01 3.53
C ARG A 30 0.47 -14.53 2.10
N ALA A 31 1.22 -15.60 1.89
CA ALA A 31 1.38 -16.21 0.56
C ALA A 31 0.06 -16.81 0.03
N ILE A 32 -0.85 -17.20 0.93
CA ILE A 32 -2.15 -17.81 0.59
C ILE A 32 -3.24 -16.74 0.53
N LEU A 33 -3.20 -15.76 1.43
CA LEU A 33 -4.19 -14.68 1.53
C LEU A 33 -3.99 -13.57 0.48
N ALA A 34 -2.78 -13.41 -0.07
CA ALA A 34 -2.52 -12.42 -1.10
C ALA A 34 -3.07 -12.89 -2.45
N ASP A 35 -4.14 -12.25 -2.91
CA ASP A 35 -4.64 -12.42 -4.27
C ASP A 35 -3.60 -11.92 -5.28
N PRO A 36 -3.39 -12.59 -6.44
CA PRO A 36 -2.51 -12.10 -7.51
C PRO A 36 -2.74 -10.63 -7.90
N VAL A 37 -3.96 -10.11 -7.79
CA VAL A 37 -4.29 -8.70 -8.06
C VAL A 37 -3.62 -7.72 -7.08
N MET A 38 -3.18 -8.19 -5.91
CA MET A 38 -2.47 -7.38 -4.92
C MET A 38 -0.98 -7.20 -5.26
N GLN A 39 -0.47 -7.85 -6.31
CA GLN A 39 0.90 -7.64 -6.76
C GLN A 39 1.06 -6.24 -7.36
N TYR A 40 2.11 -5.53 -6.93
CA TYR A 40 2.45 -4.22 -7.49
C TYR A 40 2.69 -4.26 -9.00
N HIS A 41 3.23 -5.38 -9.49
CA HIS A 41 3.57 -5.58 -10.89
C HIS A 41 3.15 -6.97 -11.37
N LEU A 42 1.90 -7.10 -11.84
CA LEU A 42 1.40 -8.37 -12.40
C LEU A 42 2.13 -8.76 -13.70
N ASP A 43 2.38 -7.79 -14.58
CA ASP A 43 3.11 -7.98 -15.83
C ASP A 43 4.41 -7.16 -15.82
N ALA A 44 5.53 -7.87 -15.66
CA ALA A 44 6.85 -7.27 -15.63
C ALA A 44 7.21 -6.53 -16.93
N ARG A 45 6.70 -6.95 -18.09
CA ARG A 45 6.98 -6.28 -19.38
C ARG A 45 6.20 -4.98 -19.50
N ALA A 46 4.92 -5.00 -19.13
CA ALA A 46 4.09 -3.80 -19.14
C ALA A 46 4.64 -2.74 -18.16
N HIS A 47 5.06 -3.17 -16.97
CA HIS A 47 5.67 -2.26 -16.01
C HIS A 47 7.04 -1.74 -16.44
N ALA A 48 7.90 -2.60 -17.01
CA ALA A 48 9.19 -2.13 -17.53
C ALA A 48 9.04 -1.04 -18.61
N ALA A 49 7.99 -1.12 -19.44
CA ALA A 49 7.70 -0.08 -20.42
C ALA A 49 7.28 1.24 -19.77
N LEU A 50 6.45 1.20 -18.72
CA LEU A 50 6.03 2.38 -17.97
C LEU A 50 7.21 3.00 -17.20
N ASP A 51 8.04 2.17 -16.58
CA ASP A 51 9.25 2.62 -15.86
C ASP A 51 10.20 3.35 -16.81
N HIS A 52 10.41 2.84 -18.03
CA HIS A 52 11.22 3.53 -19.05
C HIS A 52 10.64 4.92 -19.40
N VAL A 53 9.32 5.05 -19.52
CA VAL A 53 8.70 6.36 -19.79
C VAL A 53 8.91 7.33 -18.62
N HIS A 54 8.78 6.86 -17.38
CA HIS A 54 9.03 7.68 -16.20
C HIS A 54 10.51 8.07 -16.06
N GLU A 55 11.42 7.14 -16.28
CA GLU A 55 12.88 7.38 -16.30
C GLU A 55 13.23 8.46 -17.32
N ASN A 56 12.74 8.36 -18.56
CA ASN A 56 12.99 9.37 -19.60
C ASN A 56 12.46 10.77 -19.21
N ARG A 57 11.32 10.83 -18.53
CA ARG A 57 10.62 12.08 -18.26
C ARG A 57 11.13 12.77 -16.99
N GLU A 58 11.46 11.99 -15.98
CA GLU A 58 11.71 12.45 -14.61
C GLU A 58 13.11 12.09 -14.11
N GLY A 59 13.92 11.52 -15.01
CA GLY A 59 15.24 10.98 -14.71
C GLY A 59 16.28 11.97 -14.18
N SER A 60 16.08 13.26 -14.41
CA SER A 60 16.97 14.30 -13.92
C SER A 60 16.71 14.68 -12.46
N PHE A 61 15.58 14.28 -11.87
CA PHE A 61 15.18 14.66 -10.50
C PHE A 61 15.62 13.64 -9.43
N GLY A 62 15.95 12.41 -9.84
CA GLY A 62 16.32 11.32 -8.94
C GLY A 62 15.12 10.77 -8.15
N GLY A 63 15.02 9.45 -8.04
CA GLY A 63 13.90 8.80 -7.33
C GLY A 63 13.55 7.40 -7.84
N GLY A 64 13.98 7.04 -9.05
CA GLY A 64 13.87 5.69 -9.61
C GLY A 64 15.03 4.75 -9.25
N SER A 65 14.86 3.46 -9.51
CA SER A 65 15.93 2.45 -9.39
C SER A 65 16.90 2.53 -10.57
N VAL A 66 18.21 2.61 -10.29
CA VAL A 66 19.26 2.69 -11.33
C VAL A 66 19.42 1.35 -12.04
N LYS A 67 19.07 1.28 -13.34
CA LYS A 67 19.38 0.09 -14.17
C LYS A 67 20.77 0.23 -14.79
N GLY A 68 21.81 0.08 -13.97
CA GLY A 68 23.22 0.04 -14.41
C GLY A 68 24.00 1.34 -14.15
N GLY A 69 25.28 1.19 -13.79
CA GLY A 69 26.12 2.29 -13.30
C GLY A 69 26.53 3.29 -14.37
N GLY A 70 26.15 4.56 -14.18
CA GLY A 70 26.73 5.67 -14.93
C GLY A 70 26.03 7.00 -14.72
N CYS A 71 26.74 7.98 -14.15
CA CYS A 71 26.50 9.44 -14.14
C CYS A 71 25.15 10.02 -13.69
N GLY A 72 24.12 9.23 -13.37
CA GLY A 72 22.90 9.74 -12.73
C GLY A 72 21.98 10.58 -13.61
N CYS A 73 22.13 10.52 -14.94
CA CYS A 73 21.03 10.80 -15.86
C CYS A 73 20.34 9.47 -16.11
N ASN A 74 19.04 9.33 -15.81
CA ASN A 74 18.32 8.13 -16.25
C ASN A 74 18.27 8.07 -17.78
#